data_AF-S4PTV9-F1
#
_entry.id   AF-S4PTV9-F1
#
_cell.length_a   1.000
_cell.length_b   1.000
_cell.length_c   1.000
_cell.angle_alpha   90.00
_cell.angle_beta   90.00
_cell.angle_gamma   90.00
#
_symmetry.space_group_name_H-M   'P 1'
#
loop_
_entity.id
_entity.type
_entity.pdbx_description
1 polymer ?
#
loop_
_entity_poly.entity_id
_entity_poly.type
_entity_poly.pdbx_seq_one_letter_code
_entity_poly.pdbx_strand_id
1 'polypeptide(L)'
;LFHFYARDKHDPEGKKCLDMCLHTLTKIAKGGIHDHVSSGFARYSVDNDWHVPHFEKMLYDQAQLIVAYTDAYLATKDLFFA
;
A
#
# COMPACT_ATOMS: atom_id res chain seq x y z
N LEU A 1 8.32 7.87 3.45
CA LEU A 1 9.11 6.69 3.88
C LEU A 1 9.92 6.11 2.72
N PHE A 2 9.32 5.85 1.55
CA PHE A 2 10.07 5.41 0.36
C PHE A 2 11.22 6.35 -0.04
N HIS A 3 11.00 7.67 -0.03
CA HIS A 3 12.08 8.64 -0.29
C HIS A 3 13.21 8.59 0.74
N PHE A 4 12.93 8.21 1.99
CA PHE A 4 13.96 8.08 3.02
C PHE A 4 14.86 6.88 2.70
N TYR A 5 14.26 5.73 2.37
CA TYR A 5 14.99 4.56 1.84
C TYR A 5 15.76 4.87 0.54
N ALA A 6 15.18 5.70 -0.35
CA ALA A 6 15.80 6.01 -1.64
C ALA A 6 17.06 6.89 -1.53
N ARG A 7 17.22 7.63 -0.42
CA ARG A 7 18.42 8.46 -0.17
C ARG A 7 19.65 7.62 0.10
N ASP A 8 19.51 6.58 0.93
CA ASP A 8 20.55 5.61 1.21
C ASP A 8 19.91 4.24 1.46
N LYS A 9 20.15 3.30 0.54
CA LYS A 9 19.60 1.94 0.62
C LYS A 9 20.29 1.06 1.66
N HIS A 10 21.46 1.48 2.15
CA HIS A 10 22.24 0.77 3.16
C HIS A 10 21.90 1.21 4.58
N ASP A 11 21.27 2.37 4.74
CA ASP A 11 20.84 2.89 6.04
C ASP A 11 19.82 1.94 6.72
N PRO A 12 20.10 1.47 7.96
CA PRO A 12 19.21 0.59 8.70
C PRO A 12 17.82 1.19 8.95
N GLU A 13 17.72 2.49 9.23
CA GLU A 13 16.43 3.15 9.43
C GLU A 13 15.67 3.29 8.10
N GLY A 14 16.39 3.53 7.00
CA GLY A 14 15.87 3.48 5.63
C GLY A 14 15.17 2.17 5.32
N LYS A 15 15.82 1.04 5.64
CA LYS A 15 15.24 -0.30 5.47
C LYS A 15 14.00 -0.51 6.34
N LYS A 16 14.04 -0.10 7.61
CA LYS A 16 12.89 -0.19 8.52
C LYS A 16 11.69 0.61 7.99
N CYS A 17 11.93 1.81 7.45
CA CYS A 17 10.90 2.62 6.81
C CYS A 17 10.27 1.91 5.60
N LEU A 18 11.10 1.27 4.77
CA LEU A 18 10.63 0.47 3.64
C LEU A 18 9.75 -0.69 4.14
N ASP A 19 10.22 -1.48 5.11
CA ASP A 19 9.50 -2.63 5.64
C ASP A 19 8.12 -2.24 6.20
N MET A 20 8.03 -1.12 6.91
CA MET A 20 6.75 -0.58 7.40
C MET A 20 5.77 -0.27 6.26
N CYS A 21 6.25 0.37 5.19
CA CYS A 21 5.41 0.62 4.01
C CYS A 21 4.96 -0.67 3.33
N LEU A 22 5.89 -1.60 3.07
CA LEU A 22 5.58 -2.86 2.39
C LEU A 22 4.58 -3.70 3.20
N HIS A 23 4.75 -3.77 4.52
CA HIS A 23 3.82 -4.44 5.41
C HIS A 23 2.42 -3.84 5.30
N THR A 24 2.32 -2.51 5.37
CA THR A 24 1.02 -1.80 5.34
C THR A 24 0.31 -2.01 4.01
N LEU A 25 1.01 -1.80 2.89
CA LEU A 25 0.43 -2.02 1.55
C LEU A 25 0.02 -3.47 1.35
N THR A 26 0.83 -4.44 1.80
CA THR A 26 0.47 -5.86 1.72
C THR A 26 -0.80 -6.18 2.50
N LYS A 27 -0.98 -5.57 3.69
CA LYS A 27 -2.19 -5.76 4.50
C LYS A 27 -3.42 -5.13 3.84
N ILE A 28 -3.29 -3.95 3.25
CA ILE A 28 -4.36 -3.30 2.48
C ILE A 28 -4.76 -4.14 1.26
N ALA A 29 -3.80 -4.58 0.44
CA ALA A 29 -4.05 -5.40 -0.76
C ALA A 29 -4.75 -6.73 -0.43
N LYS A 30 -4.39 -7.35 0.70
CA LYS A 30 -4.95 -8.65 1.12
C LYS A 30 -6.21 -8.52 1.97
N GLY A 31 -6.50 -7.33 2.48
CA GLY A 31 -7.68 -7.05 3.29
C GLY A 31 -8.98 -7.03 2.48
N GLY A 32 -10.11 -7.00 3.18
CA GLY A 32 -11.44 -6.84 2.58
C GLY A 32 -11.72 -5.42 2.06
N ILE A 33 -10.86 -4.45 2.39
CA ILE A 33 -10.88 -3.11 1.77
C ILE A 33 -10.54 -3.16 0.28
N HIS A 34 -9.78 -4.16 -0.18
CA HIS A 34 -9.59 -4.42 -1.60
C HIS A 34 -10.75 -5.27 -2.12
N ASP A 35 -11.47 -4.77 -3.12
CA ASP A 35 -12.54 -5.52 -3.76
C ASP A 35 -11.94 -6.54 -4.72
N HIS A 36 -11.77 -7.78 -4.24
CA HIS A 36 -11.22 -8.88 -5.02
C HIS A 36 -12.14 -9.37 -6.15
N VAL A 37 -13.39 -8.90 -6.22
CA VAL A 37 -14.37 -9.30 -7.25
C VAL A 37 -14.46 -8.25 -8.35
N SER A 38 -14.65 -6.98 -7.99
CA SER A 38 -14.84 -5.87 -8.95
C SER A 38 -13.64 -4.92 -9.03
N SER A 39 -12.51 -5.28 -8.41
CA SER A 39 -11.25 -4.52 -8.34
C SER A 39 -11.35 -3.17 -7.63
N GLY A 40 -10.19 -2.61 -7.28
CA GLY A 40 -10.09 -1.31 -6.63
C GLY A 40 -10.42 -1.35 -5.13
N PHE A 41 -10.17 -0.24 -4.46
CA PHE A 41 -10.24 -0.16 -3.00
C PHE A 41 -11.48 0.60 -2.51
N ALA A 42 -12.11 0.11 -1.45
CA ALA A 42 -13.12 0.85 -0.70
C ALA A 42 -12.50 2.06 0.02
N ARG A 43 -13.32 3.06 0.33
CA ARG A 43 -12.90 4.35 0.89
C ARG A 43 -12.22 4.21 2.26
N TYR A 44 -12.73 3.32 3.11
CA TYR A 44 -12.12 3.03 4.41
C TYR A 44 -12.56 1.65 4.94
N SER A 45 -11.81 1.14 5.90
CA SER A 45 -12.20 0.01 6.76
C SER A 45 -12.69 0.54 8.11
N VAL A 46 -13.67 -0.13 8.71
CA VAL A 46 -14.13 0.19 10.09
C VAL A 46 -13.35 -0.57 11.17
N ASP A 47 -12.40 -1.41 10.78
CA ASP A 47 -11.49 -2.14 11.66
C ASP A 47 -10.02 -1.88 11.33
N ASN A 48 -9.15 -2.26 12.26
CA ASN A 48 -7.70 -2.07 12.15
C ASN A 48 -7.00 -3.12 11.24
N ASP A 49 -7.73 -4.16 10.84
CA ASP A 49 -7.19 -5.28 10.06
C ASP A 49 -7.49 -5.15 8.56
N TRP A 50 -8.17 -4.07 8.16
CA TRP A 50 -8.62 -3.80 6.79
C TRP A 50 -9.68 -4.79 6.29
N HIS A 51 -10.43 -5.45 7.17
CA HIS A 51 -11.35 -6.53 6.80
C HIS A 51 -12.75 -6.04 6.41
N VAL A 52 -13.33 -5.09 7.14
CA VAL A 52 -14.72 -4.65 6.94
C VAL A 52 -14.77 -3.30 6.22
N PRO A 53 -15.04 -3.28 4.89
CA PRO A 53 -15.05 -2.04 4.12
C PRO A 53 -16.35 -1.26 4.25
N HIS A 54 -16.25 0.05 4.05
CA HIS A 54 -17.36 0.87 3.56
C HIS A 54 -17.34 0.87 2.03
N PHE A 55 -18.23 0.12 1.38
CA PHE A 55 -18.21 -0.24 -0.05
C PHE A 55 -18.19 0.91 -1.08
N GLU A 56 -18.23 2.17 -0.65
CA GLU A 56 -17.99 3.32 -1.50
C GLU A 56 -16.54 3.32 -2.01
N LYS A 57 -16.33 3.64 -3.30
CA LYS A 57 -15.00 3.82 -3.89
C LYS A 57 -14.84 5.24 -4.38
N MET A 58 -13.76 5.90 -3.99
CA MET A 58 -13.48 7.28 -4.41
C MET A 58 -12.23 7.34 -5.29
N LEU A 59 -12.28 8.21 -6.30
CA LEU A 59 -11.17 8.36 -7.26
C LEU A 59 -9.86 8.79 -6.59
N TYR A 60 -9.93 9.69 -5.61
CA TYR A 60 -8.73 10.18 -4.93
C TYR A 60 -8.03 9.10 -4.10
N ASP A 61 -8.79 8.16 -3.52
CA ASP A 61 -8.21 7.03 -2.80
C ASP A 61 -7.46 6.10 -3.75
N GLN A 62 -8.05 5.80 -4.93
CA GLN A 62 -7.36 5.02 -5.96
C GLN A 62 -6.10 5.75 -6.43
N ALA A 63 -6.19 7.05 -6.71
CA ALA A 63 -5.06 7.84 -7.21
C ALA A 63 -3.90 7.86 -6.20
N GLN A 64 -4.19 8.01 -4.91
CA GLN A 64 -3.16 7.98 -3.86
C GLN A 64 -2.55 6.59 -3.71
N LEU A 65 -3.36 5.53 -3.77
CA LEU A 65 -2.86 4.16 -3.69
C LEU A 65 -1.98 3.80 -4.90
N ILE A 66 -2.36 4.20 -6.12
CA ILE A 66 -1.53 3.98 -7.32
C ILE A 66 -0.11 4.53 -7.12
N VAL A 67 0.03 5.74 -6.56
CA VAL A 67 1.34 6.32 -6.26
C VAL A 67 2.11 5.48 -5.23
N ALA A 68 1.45 5.06 -4.14
CA ALA A 68 2.08 4.28 -3.09
C ALA A 68 2.54 2.89 -3.55
N TYR A 69 1.72 2.18 -4.34
CA TYR A 69 2.08 0.88 -4.91
C TYR A 69 3.18 1.03 -5.98
N THR A 70 3.13 2.08 -6.80
CA THR A 70 4.21 2.39 -7.76
C THR A 70 5.54 2.63 -7.05
N ASP A 71 5.55 3.41 -5.97
CA ASP A 71 6.75 3.64 -5.17
C ASP A 71 7.29 2.33 -4.56
N ALA A 72 6.40 1.45 -4.09
CA ALA A 72 6.78 0.13 -3.58
C ALA A 72 7.42 -0.74 -4.68
N TYR A 73 6.82 -0.78 -5.87
CA TYR A 73 7.39 -1.49 -7.03
C TYR A 73 8.74 -0.90 -7.45
N LEU A 74 8.88 0.42 -7.50
CA LEU A 74 10.14 1.06 -7.87
C LEU A 74 11.25 0.79 -6.86
N ALA A 75 10.92 0.74 -5.57
CA ALA A 75 11.86 0.46 -4.49
C ALA A 75 12.32 -1.00 -4.46
N THR A 76 11.42 -1.95 -4.71
CA THR A 76 11.64 -3.40 -4.49
C THR A 76 11.79 -4.23 -5.76
N LYS A 77 11.20 -3.78 -6.88
CA LYS A 77 10.97 -4.55 -8.11
C LYS A 77 10.12 -5.81 -7.92
N ASP A 78 9.36 -5.87 -6.82
CA ASP A 78 8.43 -6.97 -6.56
C ASP A 78 7.12 -6.77 -7.35
N LEU A 79 6.81 -7.74 -8.22
CA LEU A 79 5.61 -7.74 -9.06
C LEU A 79 4.30 -7.75 -8.28
N PHE A 80 4.33 -8.08 -6.98
CA PHE A 80 3.15 -7.95 -6.12
C PHE A 80 2.62 -6.49 -6.06
N PHE A 81 3.50 -5.49 -6.24
CA PHE A 81 3.12 -4.07 -6.21
C PHE A 81 2.98 -3.43 -7.60
N ALA A 82 3.06 -4.22 -8.67
CA ALA A 82 3.02 -3.74 -10.06
C ALA A 82 1.61 -3.49 -10.60
#